data_AF-A0A3D5SZN6-F1
#
_entry.id   AF-A0A3D5SZN6-F1
#
_cell.length_a   1.000
_cell.length_b   1.000
_cell.length_c   1.000
_cell.angle_alpha   90.00
_cell.angle_beta   90.00
_cell.angle_gamma   90.00
#
_symmetry.space_group_name_H-M   'P 1'
#
loop_
_entity.id
_entity.type
_entity.pdbx_description
1 polymer ?
#
loop_
_entity_poly.entity_id
_entity_poly.type
_entity_poly.pdbx_seq_one_letter_code
_entity_poly.pdbx_strand_id
1 'polypeptide(L)'
;MTRPIEADFVTSVQRELIELPHETRPILTVVIHTEEEFDWSKPHDRSATTVEHMRHIGRAQTMFEEFGIVPNYVVDYPIATQALSVEALGPYAGAGRALIGAHLHPWVSP
;
A
#
# COMPACT_ATOMS: atom_id res chain seq x y z
N MET A 1 18.36 43.91 -21.19
CA MET A 1 18.80 42.72 -21.92
C MET A 1 18.55 41.50 -21.03
N THR A 2 17.29 41.07 -20.97
CA THR A 2 16.79 39.93 -20.19
C THR A 2 16.45 38.83 -21.19
N ARG A 3 17.15 37.69 -21.13
CA ARG A 3 16.79 36.51 -21.92
C ARG A 3 15.48 35.95 -21.38
N PRO A 4 14.48 35.62 -22.23
CA PRO A 4 13.32 34.87 -21.77
C PRO A 4 13.78 33.48 -21.33
N ILE A 5 13.24 33.00 -20.22
CA ILE A 5 13.38 31.61 -19.77
C ILE A 5 12.35 30.83 -20.58
N GLU A 6 12.81 29.99 -21.52
CA GLU A 6 11.93 29.09 -22.29
C GLU A 6 11.22 28.10 -21.36
N ALA A 7 9.90 28.06 -21.47
CA ALA A 7 9.00 27.24 -20.67
C ALA A 7 8.77 25.85 -21.30
N ASP A 8 9.85 25.19 -21.74
CA ASP A 8 9.77 24.00 -22.60
C ASP A 8 10.01 22.66 -21.86
N PHE A 9 9.62 22.56 -20.59
CA PHE A 9 9.76 21.32 -19.81
C PHE A 9 8.44 20.70 -19.34
N VAL A 10 7.36 20.86 -20.12
CA VAL A 10 6.20 19.96 -20.00
C VAL A 10 6.29 18.96 -21.16
N THR A 11 7.12 17.93 -20.98
CA THR A 11 7.12 16.76 -21.84
C THR A 11 5.70 16.19 -21.88
N SER A 12 5.15 16.09 -23.09
CA SER A 12 3.92 15.34 -23.36
C SER A 12 4.12 13.92 -22.83
N VAL A 13 3.42 13.55 -21.75
CA VAL A 13 3.39 12.18 -21.25
C VAL A 13 2.73 11.33 -22.34
N GLN A 14 3.53 10.53 -23.04
CA GLN A 14 3.02 9.53 -23.98
C GLN A 14 2.25 8.49 -23.17
N ARG A 15 0.94 8.40 -23.41
CA ARG A 15 0.09 7.37 -22.83
C ARG A 15 -0.06 6.25 -23.85
N GLU A 16 0.37 5.06 -23.48
CA GLU A 16 0.11 3.84 -24.26
C GLU A 16 -1.12 3.15 -23.69
N LEU A 17 -2.08 2.83 -24.56
CA LEU A 17 -3.23 2.02 -24.16
C LEU A 17 -2.79 0.56 -24.12
N ILE A 18 -2.96 -0.09 -22.96
CA ILE A 18 -2.78 -1.54 -22.87
C ILE A 18 -4.08 -2.20 -23.27
N GLU A 19 -4.05 -2.92 -24.39
CA GLU A 19 -5.13 -3.79 -24.82
C GLU A 19 -4.94 -5.18 -24.22
N LEU A 20 -5.94 -5.63 -23.46
CA LEU A 20 -6.02 -7.03 -23.02
C LEU A 20 -6.74 -7.83 -24.12
N PRO A 21 -6.35 -9.10 -24.35
CA PRO A 21 -7.08 -9.97 -25.27
C PRO A 21 -8.58 -10.02 -24.94
N HIS A 22 -9.45 -10.07 -25.95
CA HIS A 22 -10.92 -10.01 -25.75
C HIS A 22 -11.46 -11.16 -24.89
N GLU A 23 -10.75 -12.28 -24.83
CA GLU A 23 -11.04 -13.44 -23.99
C GLU A 23 -10.62 -13.28 -22.53
N THR A 24 -9.93 -12.18 -22.19
CA THR A 24 -9.50 -11.89 -20.82
C THR A 24 -10.71 -11.78 -19.91
N ARG A 25 -10.78 -12.69 -18.94
CA ARG A 25 -11.81 -12.63 -17.90
C ARG A 25 -11.54 -11.45 -16.97
N PRO A 26 -12.56 -10.91 -16.28
CA PRO A 26 -12.34 -9.86 -15.29
C PRO A 26 -11.26 -10.24 -14.27
N ILE A 27 -10.30 -9.33 -14.06
CA ILE A 27 -9.21 -9.49 -13.10
C ILE A 27 -9.58 -8.66 -11.86
N LEU A 28 -9.64 -9.31 -10.70
CA LEU A 28 -9.74 -8.64 -9.42
C LEU A 28 -8.36 -8.61 -8.77
N THR A 29 -7.90 -7.42 -8.42
CA THR A 29 -6.74 -7.22 -7.55
C THR A 29 -7.20 -6.61 -6.23
N VAL A 30 -6.68 -7.10 -5.13
CA VAL A 30 -6.94 -6.58 -3.79
C VAL A 30 -5.67 -5.94 -3.25
N VAL A 31 -5.77 -4.66 -2.94
CA VAL A 31 -4.68 -3.87 -2.36
C VAL A 31 -5.18 -3.31 -1.03
N ILE A 32 -4.47 -3.63 0.05
CA ILE A 32 -4.82 -3.22 1.41
C ILE A 32 -3.77 -2.26 1.90
N HIS A 33 -4.17 -1.02 2.11
CA HIS A 33 -3.35 -0.05 2.81
C HIS A 33 -3.26 -0.48 4.27
N THR A 34 -2.05 -0.80 4.69
CA THR A 34 -1.75 -1.19 6.07
C THR A 34 -0.88 -0.09 6.63
N GLU A 35 -1.46 0.72 7.51
CA GLU A 35 -0.93 1.98 8.00
C GLU A 35 -1.00 2.01 9.53
N GLU A 36 -0.37 3.00 10.15
CA GLU A 36 -0.50 3.29 11.57
C GLU A 36 -1.91 3.74 11.98
N GLU A 37 -2.16 3.72 13.29
CA GLU A 37 -3.43 4.18 13.85
C GLU A 37 -3.46 5.69 14.03
N PHE A 38 -4.56 6.29 13.57
CA PHE A 38 -4.85 7.70 13.77
C PHE A 38 -6.14 7.91 14.55
N ASP A 39 -6.09 8.85 15.49
CA ASP A 39 -7.30 9.43 16.05
C ASP A 39 -7.82 10.54 15.13
N TRP A 40 -8.76 10.19 14.26
CA TRP A 40 -9.40 11.10 13.31
C TRP A 40 -10.10 12.31 13.96
N SER A 41 -10.29 12.31 15.28
CA SER A 41 -10.87 13.44 16.01
C SER A 41 -9.83 14.47 16.48
N LYS A 42 -8.53 14.17 16.34
CA LYS A 42 -7.42 15.01 16.80
C LYS A 42 -6.63 15.60 15.62
N PRO A 43 -5.85 16.67 15.87
CA PRO A 43 -4.86 17.13 14.90
C PRO A 43 -3.87 16.01 14.54
N HIS A 44 -3.34 16.09 13.32
CA HIS A 44 -2.29 15.20 12.85
C HIS A 44 -1.06 15.20 13.79
N ASP A 45 -0.56 14.00 14.09
CA ASP A 45 0.58 13.77 14.97
C ASP A 45 1.50 12.70 14.36
N ARG A 46 2.73 13.10 13.97
CA ARG A 46 3.73 12.19 13.39
C ARG A 46 4.22 11.12 14.38
N SER A 47 3.94 11.29 15.67
CA SER A 47 4.32 10.34 16.72
C SER A 47 3.24 9.29 16.99
N ALA A 48 2.04 9.43 16.40
CA ALA A 48 0.98 8.44 16.47
C ALA A 48 1.31 7.25 15.56
N THR A 49 2.17 6.35 16.01
CA THR A 49 2.71 5.24 15.22
C THR A 49 2.20 3.86 15.68
N THR A 50 1.12 3.79 16.46
CA THR A 50 0.64 2.51 16.99
C THR A 50 0.06 1.60 15.91
N VAL A 51 0.18 0.29 16.11
CA VAL A 51 -0.20 -0.74 15.11
C VAL A 51 -1.00 -1.88 15.77
N GLU A 52 -1.70 -1.60 16.87
CA GLU A 52 -2.40 -2.61 17.68
C GLU A 52 -3.50 -3.36 16.91
N HIS A 53 -4.14 -2.70 15.94
CA HIS A 53 -5.11 -3.29 15.03
C HIS A 53 -4.55 -4.48 14.23
N MET A 54 -3.22 -4.59 14.08
CA MET A 54 -2.58 -5.72 13.39
C MET A 54 -2.80 -7.06 14.08
N ARG A 55 -3.20 -7.06 15.37
CA ARG A 55 -3.71 -8.27 16.05
C ARG A 55 -4.91 -8.90 15.34
N HIS A 56 -5.61 -8.14 14.51
CA HIS A 56 -6.84 -8.55 13.84
C HIS A 56 -6.68 -8.75 12.33
N ILE A 57 -5.49 -8.51 11.75
CA ILE A 57 -5.27 -8.61 10.30
C ILE A 57 -5.59 -10.00 9.74
N GLY A 58 -5.42 -11.04 10.57
CA GLY A 58 -5.77 -12.42 10.21
C GLY A 58 -7.23 -12.61 9.78
N ARG A 59 -8.16 -11.76 10.24
CA ARG A 59 -9.57 -11.83 9.83
C ARG A 59 -9.73 -11.50 8.33
N ALA A 60 -9.04 -10.47 7.86
CA ALA A 60 -9.04 -10.11 6.45
C ALA A 60 -8.34 -11.20 5.63
N GLN A 61 -7.20 -11.70 6.13
CA GLN A 61 -6.49 -12.79 5.48
C GLN A 61 -7.35 -14.05 5.29
N THR A 62 -8.05 -14.50 6.34
CA THR A 62 -8.96 -15.66 6.23
C THR A 62 -10.04 -15.43 5.18
N MET A 63 -10.62 -14.24 5.14
CA MET A 63 -11.61 -13.88 4.11
C MET A 63 -11.01 -13.98 2.70
N PHE A 64 -9.80 -13.47 2.46
CA PHE A 64 -9.17 -13.57 1.14
C PHE A 64 -8.85 -15.02 0.76
N GLU A 65 -8.37 -15.82 1.71
CA GLU A 65 -8.09 -17.24 1.52
C GLU A 65 -9.35 -18.03 1.14
N GLU A 66 -10.51 -17.73 1.74
CA GLU A 66 -11.80 -18.35 1.39
C GLU A 66 -12.21 -18.13 -0.07
N PHE A 67 -11.79 -17.02 -0.67
CA PHE A 67 -12.03 -16.70 -2.08
C PHE A 67 -10.84 -17.02 -3.01
N GLY A 68 -9.77 -17.63 -2.48
CA GLY A 68 -8.56 -17.92 -3.25
C GLY A 68 -7.80 -16.67 -3.72
N ILE A 69 -7.97 -15.54 -3.01
CA ILE A 69 -7.31 -14.27 -3.31
C ILE A 69 -5.99 -14.19 -2.56
N VAL A 70 -4.92 -13.81 -3.26
CA VAL A 70 -3.65 -13.39 -2.64
C VAL A 70 -3.65 -11.86 -2.54
N PRO A 71 -3.87 -11.27 -1.36
CA PRO A 71 -3.91 -9.82 -1.20
C PRO A 71 -2.51 -9.19 -1.28
N ASN A 72 -2.48 -7.91 -1.68
CA ASN A 72 -1.29 -7.07 -1.62
C ASN A 72 -1.41 -6.13 -0.40
N TYR A 73 -0.72 -6.42 0.70
CA TYR A 73 -0.61 -5.49 1.82
C TYR A 73 0.49 -4.48 1.51
N VAL A 74 0.10 -3.23 1.26
CA VAL A 74 1.04 -2.13 1.07
C VAL A 74 1.26 -1.44 2.40
N VAL A 75 2.51 -1.45 2.87
CA VAL A 75 2.87 -1.11 4.27
C VAL A 75 3.61 0.21 4.35
N ASP A 76 3.29 1.00 5.35
CA ASP A 76 4.04 2.19 5.73
C ASP A 76 5.24 1.86 6.64
N TYR A 77 5.93 2.89 7.15
CA TYR A 77 7.10 2.69 8.01
C TYR A 77 6.77 2.04 9.38
N PRO A 78 5.77 2.51 10.16
CA PRO A 78 5.34 1.84 11.39
C PRO A 78 5.01 0.36 11.21
N ILE A 79 4.27 -0.01 10.16
CA ILE A 79 3.92 -1.40 9.87
C ILE A 79 5.15 -2.20 9.45
N ALA A 80 6.06 -1.62 8.67
CA ALA A 80 7.26 -2.31 8.23
C ALA A 80 8.30 -2.54 9.35
N THR A 81 8.27 -1.76 10.43
CA THR A 81 9.35 -1.74 11.45
C THR A 81 8.97 -2.31 12.81
N GLN A 82 7.68 -2.44 13.11
CA GLN A 82 7.23 -2.93 14.42
C GLN A 82 6.99 -4.43 14.42
N ALA A 83 7.49 -5.10 15.48
CA ALA A 83 7.43 -6.55 15.62
C ALA A 83 6.01 -7.11 15.49
N LEU A 84 5.01 -6.45 16.09
CA LEU A 84 3.61 -6.89 16.02
C LEU A 84 3.12 -7.07 14.57
N SER A 85 3.40 -6.09 13.72
CA SER A 85 2.99 -6.10 12.31
C SER A 85 3.80 -7.10 11.48
N VAL A 86 5.10 -7.17 11.73
CA VAL A 86 6.01 -8.11 11.05
C VAL A 86 5.63 -9.56 11.39
N GLU A 87 5.34 -9.86 12.65
CA GLU A 87 4.89 -11.18 13.10
C GLU A 87 3.50 -11.52 12.54
N ALA A 88 2.63 -10.53 12.37
CA ALA A 88 1.30 -10.74 11.82
C ALA A 88 1.30 -11.01 10.31
N LEU A 89 2.11 -10.30 9.52
CA LEU A 89 2.15 -10.41 8.05
C LEU A 89 3.20 -11.39 7.53
N GLY A 90 4.33 -11.52 8.23
CA GLY A 90 5.47 -12.33 7.81
C GLY A 90 5.13 -13.79 7.46
N PRO A 91 4.34 -14.51 8.28
CA PRO A 91 3.93 -15.89 7.97
C PRO A 91 3.05 -16.02 6.71
N TYR A 92 2.24 -15.00 6.40
CA TYR A 92 1.42 -15.01 5.17
C TYR A 92 2.30 -14.75 3.94
N ALA A 93 3.18 -13.75 4.02
CA ALA A 93 4.12 -13.44 2.95
C ALA A 93 5.09 -14.60 2.67
N GLY A 94 5.69 -15.18 3.71
CA GLY A 94 6.62 -16.30 3.60
C GLY A 94 5.99 -17.57 3.02
N ALA A 95 4.67 -17.73 3.15
CA ALA A 95 3.91 -18.84 2.57
C ALA A 95 3.31 -18.53 1.19
N GLY A 96 3.59 -17.35 0.60
CA GLY A 96 2.98 -16.92 -0.66
C GLY A 96 1.47 -16.66 -0.58
N ARG A 97 0.94 -16.48 0.63
CA ARG A 97 -0.49 -16.20 0.89
C ARG A 97 -0.79 -14.71 0.96
N ALA A 98 0.24 -13.86 0.89
CA ALA A 98 0.13 -12.43 0.74
C ALA A 98 1.36 -11.87 0.00
N LEU A 99 1.17 -10.75 -0.69
CA LEU A 99 2.26 -9.94 -1.25
C LEU A 99 2.44 -8.69 -0.38
N ILE A 100 3.69 -8.22 -0.27
CA ILE A 100 4.04 -7.01 0.48
C ILE A 100 4.55 -5.95 -0.48
N GLY A 101 3.98 -4.75 -0.42
CA GLY A 101 4.43 -3.57 -1.15
C GLY A 101 4.71 -2.40 -0.21
N ALA A 102 5.30 -1.33 -0.72
CA ALA A 102 5.52 -0.11 0.05
C ALA A 102 4.36 0.87 -0.16
N HIS A 103 3.86 1.45 0.93
CA HIS A 103 2.95 2.58 0.94
C HIS A 103 3.58 3.73 1.73
N LEU A 104 4.51 4.43 1.09
CA LEU A 104 5.24 5.52 1.74
C LEU A 104 4.44 6.82 1.66
N HIS A 105 4.27 7.46 2.80
CA HIS A 105 3.60 8.75 2.92
C HIS A 105 4.43 9.75 3.74
N PRO A 106 4.32 11.07 3.45
CA PRO A 106 5.27 12.07 3.94
C PRO A 106 5.14 12.37 5.45
N TRP A 107 4.12 11.83 6.14
CA TRP A 107 3.86 12.16 7.53
C TRP A 107 4.52 11.24 8.55
N VAL A 108 4.72 9.95 8.26
CA VAL A 108 5.30 9.03 9.26
C VAL A 108 6.38 8.12 8.65
N SER A 109 6.68 8.27 7.36
CA SER A 109 7.88 7.68 6.73
C SER A 109 9.15 8.52 6.99
N PRO A 110 10.35 7.89 7.09
CA PRO A 110 11.64 8.57 7.29
C PRO A 110 12.03 9.55 6.17
#